data_AF-B0CA60-F1
#
_entry.id   AF-B0CA60-F1
#
_cell.length_a   1.000
_cell.length_b   1.000
_cell.length_c   1.000
_cell.angle_alpha   90.00
_cell.angle_beta   90.00
_cell.angle_gamma   90.00
#
_symmetry.space_group_name_H-M   'P 1'
#
loop_
_entity.id
_entity.type
_entity.pdbx_description
1 polymer ?
#
loop_
_entity_poly.entity_id
_entity_poly.type
_entity_poly.pdbx_seq_one_letter_code
_entity_poly.pdbx_strand_id
1 'polypeptide(L)' 'MDDGSHYADLDLGDAGQTNGFDAWRLFDYAEQNKVDTPYKSVEEVEQAIKRAFQKDEIRFSGYILYYRIIRVV' A
#
# COMPACT_ATOMS: atom_id res chain seq x y z
N MET A 1 7.40 27.16 25.02
CA MET A 1 6.15 26.51 25.43
C MET A 1 5.99 25.34 24.49
N ASP A 2 6.18 24.13 25.02
CA ASP A 2 5.71 22.91 24.38
C ASP A 2 4.17 22.98 24.46
N ASP A 3 3.49 23.14 23.34
CA ASP A 3 2.03 23.28 23.30
C ASP A 3 1.33 21.92 23.45
N GLY A 4 2.09 20.84 23.67
CA GLY A 4 1.57 19.49 23.79
C GLY A 4 0.99 18.96 22.48
N SER A 5 1.25 19.63 21.35
CA SER A 5 0.83 19.14 20.04
C SER A 5 1.76 18.02 19.57
N HIS A 6 1.26 16.79 19.67
CA HIS A 6 1.85 15.67 18.95
C HIS A 6 1.47 15.78 17.47
N TYR A 7 2.42 16.20 16.64
CA TYR A 7 2.26 16.10 15.19
C TYR A 7 2.25 14.62 14.79
N ALA A 8 1.06 14.09 14.54
CA ALA A 8 0.88 12.81 13.88
C ALA A 8 0.85 13.05 12.37
N ASP A 9 1.95 12.72 11.69
CA ASP A 9 1.96 12.64 10.24
C ASP A 9 1.23 11.36 9.82
N LEU A 10 -0.02 11.52 9.38
CA LEU A 10 -0.82 10.43 8.84
C LEU A 10 -0.49 10.34 7.35
N ASP A 11 0.27 9.32 6.96
CA ASP A 11 0.57 8.98 5.56
C ASP A 11 -0.73 8.48 4.88
N LEU A 12 -1.54 9.46 4.45
CA LEU A 12 -2.75 9.27 3.66
C LEU A 12 -2.38 9.42 2.19
N GLY A 13 -2.99 8.61 1.32
CA GLY A 13 -2.87 8.85 -0.12
C GLY A 13 -3.46 10.20 -0.55
N ASP A 14 -3.17 10.63 -1.78
CA ASP A 14 -3.52 11.95 -2.35
C ASP A 14 -4.99 12.40 -2.18
N ALA A 15 -5.92 11.47 -1.95
CA ALA A 15 -7.34 11.72 -1.74
C ALA A 15 -7.85 11.27 -0.36
N GLY A 16 -6.97 11.19 0.65
CA GLY A 16 -7.31 10.72 1.99
C GLY A 16 -7.42 9.19 2.09
N GLN A 17 -6.72 8.45 1.21
CA GLN A 17 -6.76 6.99 1.26
C GLN A 17 -6.09 6.44 2.52
N THR A 18 -6.81 5.60 3.25
CA THR A 18 -6.29 4.87 4.44
C THR A 18 -5.92 3.41 4.14
N ASN A 19 -6.07 2.98 2.89
CA ASN A 19 -5.83 1.61 2.44
C ASN A 19 -4.40 1.40 1.89
N GLY A 20 -3.44 2.19 2.38
CA GLY A 20 -2.05 2.10 1.94
C GLY A 20 -1.42 0.75 2.28
N PHE A 21 -0.73 0.14 1.32
CA PHE A 21 -0.05 -1.14 1.48
C PHE A 21 1.33 -1.12 0.84
N ASP A 22 2.20 -2.02 1.29
CA ASP A 22 3.49 -2.31 0.68
C ASP A 22 3.61 -3.83 0.42
N ALA A 23 4.69 -4.26 -0.23
CA ALA A 23 4.89 -5.66 -0.59
C ALA A 23 4.97 -6.57 0.63
N TRP A 24 5.63 -6.11 1.70
CA TRP A 24 5.82 -6.90 2.91
C TRP A 24 4.51 -7.09 3.66
N ARG A 25 3.73 -6.03 3.87
CA ARG A 25 2.40 -6.08 4.49
C ARG A 25 1.43 -6.97 3.72
N LEU A 26 1.46 -6.93 2.39
CA LEU A 26 0.61 -7.81 1.56
C LEU A 26 1.04 -9.27 1.64
N PHE A 27 2.34 -9.54 1.60
CA PHE A 27 2.88 -10.89 1.72
C PHE A 27 2.55 -11.49 3.09
N ASP A 28 2.84 -10.76 4.16
CA ASP A 28 2.54 -11.16 5.54
C ASP A 28 1.04 -11.40 5.76
N TYR A 29 0.19 -10.52 5.21
CA TYR A 29 -1.26 -10.69 5.26
C TYR A 29 -1.69 -12.00 4.57
N ALA A 30 -1.14 -12.29 3.38
CA ALA A 30 -1.46 -13.50 2.63
C ALA A 30 -1.04 -14.77 3.39
N GLU A 31 0.16 -14.79 3.97
CA GLU A 31 0.66 -15.91 4.78
C GLU A 31 -0.18 -16.12 6.04
N GLN A 32 -0.45 -15.06 6.81
CA GLN A 32 -1.21 -15.14 8.06
C GLN A 32 -2.66 -15.59 7.84
N ASN A 33 -3.27 -15.13 6.76
CA ASN A 33 -4.67 -15.44 6.44
C ASN A 33 -4.83 -16.62 5.49
N LYS A 34 -3.74 -17.30 5.11
CA LYS A 34 -3.73 -18.45 4.19
C LYS A 34 -4.46 -18.14 2.88
N VAL A 35 -4.23 -16.94 2.35
CA VAL A 35 -4.78 -16.53 1.07
C VAL A 35 -4.09 -17.33 -0.03
N ASP A 36 -4.87 -18.00 -0.89
CA ASP A 36 -4.29 -18.70 -2.04
C ASP A 36 -3.81 -17.66 -3.07
N THR A 37 -2.50 -17.59 -3.26
CA THR A 37 -1.83 -16.64 -4.14
C THR A 37 -0.67 -17.31 -4.87
N PRO A 38 -0.41 -16.95 -6.14
CA PRO A 38 0.74 -17.45 -6.88
C PRO A 38 2.08 -16.92 -6.35
N TYR A 39 2.09 -15.83 -5.57
CA TYR A 39 3.31 -15.19 -5.08
C TYR A 39 3.89 -15.93 -3.86
N LYS A 40 5.17 -16.28 -3.91
CA LYS A 40 5.89 -17.09 -2.90
C LYS A 40 7.00 -16.34 -2.16
N SER A 41 7.26 -15.09 -2.53
CA SER A 41 8.17 -14.22 -1.80
C SER A 41 7.72 -12.75 -1.82
N VAL A 42 8.29 -11.96 -0.92
CA VAL A 42 8.07 -10.50 -0.86
C VAL A 42 8.51 -9.84 -2.17
N GLU A 43 9.61 -10.29 -2.78
CA GLU A 43 10.13 -9.77 -4.05
C GLU A 43 9.13 -10.02 -5.19
N GLU A 44 8.48 -11.19 -5.23
CA GLU A 44 7.45 -11.46 -6.24
C GLU A 44 6.24 -10.55 -6.09
N VAL A 45 5.84 -10.25 -4.85
CA VAL A 45 4.79 -9.26 -4.55
C VAL A 45 5.23 -7.86 -4.97
N GLU A 46 6.48 -7.47 -4.71
CA GLU A 46 7.02 -6.17 -5.14
C GLU A 46 6.99 -6.02 -6.66
N GLN A 47 7.35 -7.07 -7.41
CA GLN A 47 7.25 -7.08 -8.86
C GLN A 47 5.79 -7.03 -9.35
N ALA A 48 4.86 -7.66 -8.64
CA ALA A 48 3.43 -7.56 -8.94
C ALA A 48 2.91 -6.13 -8.73
N ILE A 49 3.27 -5.48 -7.62
CA ILE A 49 2.94 -4.08 -7.33
C ILE A 49 3.50 -3.16 -8.42
N LYS A 50 4.77 -3.30 -8.81
CA LYS A 50 5.38 -2.51 -9.89
C LYS A 50 4.61 -2.63 -11.20
N ARG A 51 4.19 -3.85 -11.56
CA ARG A 51 3.36 -4.09 -12.76
C ARG A 51 1.98 -3.46 -12.66
N ALA A 52 1.31 -3.53 -11.50
CA ALA A 52 0.01 -2.90 -11.28
C ALA A 52 0.09 -1.37 -11.32
N PHE A 53 1.17 -0.80 -10.79
CA PHE A 53 1.46 0.63 -10.87
C PHE A 53 1.64 1.09 -12.32
N GLN A 54 2.44 0.36 -13.11
CA GLN A 54 2.64 0.64 -14.54
C GLN A 54 1.35 0.56 -15.39
N LYS A 55 0.32 -0.14 -14.90
CA LYS A 55 -0.98 -0.29 -15.57
C LYS A 55 -2.03 0.74 -15.10
N ASP A 56 -1.67 1.69 -14.25
CA ASP A 56 -2.61 2.62 -13.61
C ASP A 56 -3.77 1.91 -12.89
N GLU A 57 -3.47 0.79 -12.22
CA GLU A 57 -4.42 0.07 -11.34
C GLU A 57 -4.29 0.54 -9.88
N ILE A 58 -3.09 0.94 -9.50
CA ILE A 58 -2.72 1.47 -8.17
C ILE A 58 -1.88 2.74 -8.33
N ARG A 59 -1.79 3.56 -7.30
CA ARG A 59 -0.90 4.74 -7.26
C ARG A 59 0.05 4.67 -6.10
N PHE A 60 1.19 5.30 -6.29
CA PHE A 60 2.20 5.49 -5.27
C PHE A 60 1.89 6.76 -4.47
N SER A 61 1.96 6.68 -3.14
CA SER A 61 1.72 7.80 -2.19
C SER A 61 2.80 8.87 -2.18
N GLY A 62 3.95 8.61 -2.79
CA GLY A 62 5.14 9.47 -2.64
C GLY A 62 6.10 9.01 -1.54
N TYR A 63 5.71 8.03 -0.71
CA TYR A 63 6.53 7.45 0.37
C TYR A 63 6.76 5.95 0.19
N ILE A 64 6.32 5.08 1.11
CA ILE A 64 6.54 3.62 0.99
C ILE A 64 5.30 2.88 0.50
N LEU A 65 4.14 3.56 0.51
CA LEU A 65 2.84 2.92 0.34
C LEU A 65 2.27 3.10 -1.07
N TYR A 66 1.54 2.08 -1.50
CA TYR A 66 0.67 2.11 -2.67
C TYR A 66 -0.79 2.07 -2.23
N TYR A 67 -1.67 2.66 -3.02
CA TYR A 67 -3.11 2.64 -2.78
C TYR A 67 -3.88 2.30 -4.06
N ARG A 68 -5.04 1.65 -3.89
CA ARG A 68 -5.91 1.30 -5.01
C ARG A 68 -6.58 2.55 -5.59
N ILE A 69 -6.59 2.68 -6.91
CA ILE A 69 -7.38 3.72 -7.59
C ILE A 69 -8.85 3.27 -7.61
N ILE A 70 -9.73 4.02 -6.95
CA ILE A 70 -11.18 3.82 -7.08
C ILE A 70 -11.65 4.72 -8.21
N ARG A 71 -11.95 4.15 -9.38
CA ARG A 71 -12.61 4.88 -10.46
C ARG A 71 -14.11 4.83 -10.21
N VAL A 72 -14.73 5.99 -9.97
CA VAL A 72 -16.19 6.12 -10.01
C VAL A 72 -16.57 6.13 -11.49
N VAL A 73 -17.29 5.10 -11.91
CA VAL A 73 -17.94 5.03 -13.24
C VAL A 73 -19.34 5.62 -13.18
#